data_AF-A0A1Q8T7N2-F1
#
_entry.id   AF-A0A1Q8T7N2-F1
#
_cell.length_a   1.000
_cell.length_b   1.000
_cell.length_c   1.000
_cell.angle_alpha   90.00
_cell.angle_beta   90.00
_cell.angle_gamma   90.00
#
_symmetry.space_group_name_H-M   'P 1'
#
loop_
_entity.id
_entity.type
_entity.pdbx_description
1 polymer ?
#
loop_
_entity_poly.entity_id
_entity_poly.type
_entity_poly.pdbx_seq_one_letter_code
_entity_poly.pdbx_strand_id
1 'polypeptide(L)'
;MTVNRMRLDKILKENEDVKRLGISVKYMCLSLMCDHHKSLHGELFDVEKIKDLYSLENVPEDCRCSVIQVLVDEAGKPRSPSIVEKAKSQASDKNL
;
A
#
# COMPACT_ATOMS: atom_id res chain seq x y z
N MET A 1 -19.65 0.92 10.91
CA MET A 1 -18.60 0.55 9.93
C MET A 1 -17.27 0.90 10.56
N THR A 2 -16.30 -0.02 10.66
CA THR A 2 -15.00 0.29 11.29
C THR A 2 -14.11 1.08 10.33
N VAL A 3 -13.12 1.81 10.85
CA VAL A 3 -12.15 2.57 10.02
C VAL A 3 -11.39 1.63 9.07
N ASN A 4 -11.01 0.45 9.54
CA ASN A 4 -10.34 -0.56 8.73
C ASN A 4 -11.25 -1.07 7.59
N ARG A 5 -12.56 -1.21 7.84
CA ARG A 5 -13.52 -1.56 6.78
C ARG A 5 -13.60 -0.48 5.71
N MET A 6 -13.70 0.79 6.13
CA MET A 6 -13.74 1.92 5.18
C MET A 6 -12.47 2.00 4.33
N ARG A 7 -11.30 1.76 4.92
CA ARG A 7 -10.02 1.71 4.20
C ARG A 7 -9.98 0.58 3.18
N LEU A 8 -10.39 -0.62 3.57
CA LEU A 8 -10.45 -1.76 2.66
C LEU A 8 -11.43 -1.51 1.51
N ASP A 9 -12.65 -1.07 1.80
CA ASP A 9 -13.67 -0.78 0.80
C ASP A 9 -13.18 0.29 -0.21
N LYS A 10 -12.45 1.31 0.24
CA LYS A 10 -11.79 2.29 -0.63
C LYS A 10 -10.78 1.63 -1.58
N ILE A 11 -9.88 0.80 -1.05
CA ILE A 11 -8.84 0.13 -1.84
C ILE A 11 -9.45 -0.80 -2.90
N LEU A 12 -10.52 -1.52 -2.52
CA LEU A 12 -11.25 -2.40 -3.44
C LEU A 12 -11.88 -1.61 -4.57
N LYS A 13 -12.55 -0.49 -4.25
CA LYS A 13 -13.14 0.40 -5.24
C LYS A 13 -12.09 1.00 -6.18
N GLU A 14 -10.98 1.47 -5.64
CA GLU A 14 -9.86 2.01 -6.44
C GLU A 14 -9.26 0.94 -7.36
N ASN A 15 -9.21 -0.32 -6.92
CA ASN A 15 -8.76 -1.45 -7.75
C ASN A 15 -9.73 -1.78 -8.89
N GLU A 16 -11.03 -1.71 -8.64
CA GLU A 16 -12.04 -1.86 -9.70
C GLU A 16 -11.95 -0.74 -10.72
N ASP A 17 -11.73 0.50 -10.28
CA ASP A 17 -11.60 1.66 -11.15
C ASP A 17 -10.36 1.58 -12.04
N VAL A 18 -9.19 1.21 -11.51
CA VAL A 18 -7.97 1.08 -12.34
C VAL A 18 -8.09 -0.05 -13.35
N LYS A 19 -8.75 -1.17 -13.00
CA LYS A 19 -9.06 -2.25 -13.95
C LYS A 19 -9.98 -1.77 -15.06
N ARG A 20 -11.06 -1.06 -14.70
CA ARG A 20 -12.03 -0.49 -15.65
C ARG A 20 -11.40 0.53 -16.59
N LEU A 21 -10.42 1.31 -16.09
CA LEU A 21 -9.73 2.35 -16.85
C LEU A 21 -8.49 1.84 -17.62
N GLY A 22 -8.11 0.57 -17.46
CA GLY A 22 -6.90 0.02 -18.07
C GLY A 22 -5.60 0.64 -17.53
N ILE A 23 -5.59 1.07 -16.27
CA ILE A 23 -4.42 1.67 -15.62
C ILE A 23 -3.69 0.58 -14.82
N SER A 24 -2.44 0.34 -15.16
CA SER A 24 -1.60 -0.62 -14.42
C SER A 24 -0.99 0.04 -13.18
N VAL A 25 -1.34 -0.46 -11.99
CA VAL A 25 -0.79 0.03 -10.72
C VAL A 25 -0.32 -1.11 -9.83
N LYS A 26 0.66 -0.82 -8.97
CA LYS A 26 0.94 -1.56 -7.73
C LYS A 26 0.59 -0.69 -6.54
N TYR A 27 0.42 -1.29 -5.37
CA TYR A 27 0.04 -0.60 -4.15
C TYR A 27 1.22 -0.49 -3.20
N MET A 28 1.63 0.72 -2.85
CA MET A 28 2.73 0.97 -1.92
C MET A 28 2.22 1.17 -0.50
N CYS A 29 2.83 0.49 0.48
CA CYS A 29 2.50 0.69 1.89
C CYS A 29 3.30 1.85 2.50
N LEU A 30 2.62 2.72 3.24
CA LEU A 30 3.17 3.84 3.98
C LEU A 30 2.92 3.62 5.48
N SER A 31 3.91 3.06 6.18
CA SER A 31 3.74 2.47 7.52
C SER A 31 4.78 2.90 8.55
N LEU A 32 5.52 4.00 8.34
CA LEU A 32 6.59 4.45 9.26
C LEU A 32 6.17 4.65 10.72
N MET A 33 4.88 4.84 11.00
CA MET A 33 4.34 5.12 12.34
C MET A 33 3.47 3.96 12.86
N CYS A 34 3.68 2.75 12.35
CA CYS A 34 2.78 1.61 12.49
C CYS A 34 3.62 0.38 12.84
N ASP A 35 3.72 0.03 14.13
CA ASP A 35 4.65 -1.00 14.62
C ASP A 35 4.43 -2.38 13.97
N HIS A 36 3.18 -2.69 13.60
CA HIS A 36 2.77 -3.94 12.97
C HIS A 36 3.29 -4.14 11.55
N HIS A 37 3.48 -3.05 10.79
CA HIS A 37 3.79 -3.10 9.35
C HIS A 37 4.92 -2.17 8.94
N LYS A 38 5.69 -1.63 9.89
CA LYS A 38 6.81 -0.71 9.61
C LYS A 38 7.80 -1.29 8.59
N SER A 39 8.02 -2.61 8.63
CA SER A 39 8.90 -3.34 7.71
C SER A 39 8.39 -3.38 6.26
N LEU A 40 7.13 -3.04 6.03
CA LEU A 40 6.52 -2.98 4.70
C LEU A 40 6.59 -1.57 4.09
N HIS A 41 7.20 -0.60 4.77
CA HIS A 41 7.24 0.77 4.29
C HIS A 41 7.99 0.88 2.96
N GLY A 42 7.32 1.44 1.95
CA GLY A 42 7.86 1.57 0.61
C GLY A 42 7.82 0.27 -0.21
N GLU A 43 7.30 -0.84 0.34
CA GLU A 43 7.11 -2.07 -0.44
C GLU A 43 5.88 -1.99 -1.33
N LEU A 44 6.00 -2.62 -2.51
CA LEU A 44 4.95 -2.66 -3.54
C LEU A 44 4.27 -4.02 -3.57
N PHE A 45 2.95 -3.99 -3.61
CA PHE A 45 2.11 -5.17 -3.58
C PHE A 45 1.01 -5.13 -4.63
N ASP A 46 0.49 -6.31 -4.95
CA ASP A 46 -0.80 -6.43 -5.60
C ASP A 46 -1.94 -6.21 -4.61
N VAL A 47 -3.12 -5.86 -5.13
CA VAL A 47 -4.31 -5.62 -4.31
C VAL A 47 -4.63 -6.80 -3.40
N GLU A 48 -4.44 -8.05 -3.85
CA GLU A 48 -4.75 -9.25 -3.05
C GLU A 48 -3.89 -9.28 -1.77
N LYS A 49 -2.59 -8.98 -1.89
CA LYS A 49 -1.72 -8.90 -0.72
C LYS A 49 -2.08 -7.73 0.20
N ILE A 50 -2.59 -6.62 -0.35
CA ILE A 50 -3.11 -5.51 0.46
C ILE A 50 -4.39 -5.92 1.21
N LYS A 51 -5.30 -6.70 0.61
CA LYS A 51 -6.47 -7.22 1.30
C LYS A 51 -6.08 -8.08 2.50
N ASP A 52 -5.05 -8.92 2.35
CA ASP A 52 -4.54 -9.74 3.45
C ASP A 52 -3.95 -8.86 4.56
N LEU A 53 -3.13 -7.87 4.19
CA LEU A 53 -2.53 -6.92 5.13
C LEU A 53 -3.59 -6.07 5.85
N TYR A 54 -4.69 -5.74 5.17
CA TYR A 54 -5.79 -4.95 5.72
C TYR A 54 -6.97 -5.80 6.22
N SER A 55 -6.81 -7.12 6.34
CA SER A 55 -7.89 -7.99 6.80
C SER A 55 -8.38 -7.54 8.17
N LEU A 56 -9.70 -7.45 8.33
CA LEU A 56 -10.35 -7.04 9.58
C LEU A 56 -10.00 -7.94 10.77
N GLU A 57 -9.48 -9.14 10.49
CA GLU A 57 -9.01 -10.08 11.50
C GLU A 57 -7.57 -9.80 11.97
N ASN A 58 -6.76 -9.13 11.12
CA ASN A 58 -5.31 -9.00 11.32
C ASN A 58 -4.83 -7.55 11.56
N VAL A 59 -5.69 -6.55 11.33
CA VAL A 59 -5.30 -5.14 11.49
C VAL A 59 -5.82 -4.58 12.81
N PRO A 60 -4.92 -4.18 13.71
CA PRO A 60 -5.28 -3.44 14.91
C PRO A 60 -6.05 -2.16 14.57
N GLU A 61 -7.05 -1.80 15.37
CA GLU A 61 -7.83 -0.56 15.14
C GLU A 61 -6.96 0.70 15.17
N ASP A 62 -5.83 0.65 15.89
CA ASP A 62 -4.85 1.74 16.00
C ASP A 62 -3.83 1.77 14.85
N CYS A 63 -3.99 0.93 13.82
CA CYS A 63 -3.14 0.95 12.64
C CYS A 63 -3.15 2.31 11.95
N ARG A 64 -1.98 2.94 11.86
CA ARG A 64 -1.76 4.26 11.22
C ARG A 64 -1.16 4.17 9.81
N CYS A 65 -1.12 2.97 9.27
CA CYS A 65 -0.61 2.70 7.93
C CYS A 65 -1.55 3.25 6.84
N SER A 66 -0.99 3.74 5.74
CA SER A 66 -1.72 4.10 4.52
C SER A 66 -1.25 3.28 3.32
N VAL A 67 -2.06 3.20 2.28
CA VAL A 67 -1.71 2.58 1.00
C VAL A 67 -2.01 3.55 -0.14
N ILE A 68 -1.07 3.65 -1.07
CA ILE A 68 -1.20 4.49 -2.27
C ILE A 68 -0.98 3.67 -3.54
N GLN A 69 -1.56 4.10 -4.65
CA GLN A 69 -1.31 3.51 -5.96
C GLN A 69 -0.04 4.09 -6.58
N VAL A 70 0.77 3.22 -7.18
CA VAL A 70 1.98 3.56 -7.93
C VAL A 70 1.79 3.04 -9.35
N LEU A 71 1.86 3.95 -10.32
CA LEU A 71 1.74 3.60 -11.74
C LEU A 71 2.93 2.72 -12.15
N VAL A 72 2.63 1.63 -12.87
CA VAL A 72 3.64 0.69 -13.36
C VAL A 72 3.62 0.53 -14.88
N ASP A 73 4.71 0.03 -15.42
CA ASP A 73 4.79 -0.43 -16.82
C ASP A 73 4.23 -1.86 -16.97
N GLU A 74 4.30 -2.39 -18.20
CA GLU A 74 3.83 -3.73 -18.55
C GLU A 74 4.62 -4.85 -17.85
N ALA A 75 5.85 -4.57 -17.43
CA ALA A 75 6.67 -5.49 -16.64
C ALA A 75 6.42 -5.36 -15.13
N GLY A 76 5.47 -4.51 -14.72
CA GLY A 76 5.15 -4.26 -13.31
C GLY A 76 6.16 -3.37 -12.59
N LYS A 77 7.05 -2.68 -13.31
CA LYS A 77 8.03 -1.75 -12.72
C LYS A 77 7.42 -0.36 -12.56
N PRO A 78 7.70 0.35 -11.46
CA PRO A 78 7.23 1.73 -11.27
C PRO A 78 7.67 2.64 -12.41
N ARG A 79 6.74 3.43 -12.95
CA ARG A 79 7.06 4.50 -13.92
C ARG A 79 7.88 5.63 -13.29
N SER A 80 7.83 5.76 -11.96
CA SER A 80 8.63 6.71 -11.19
C SER A 80 9.34 5.98 -10.04
N PRO A 81 10.43 5.24 -10.32
CA PRO A 81 11.14 4.43 -9.31
C PRO A 81 11.61 5.24 -8.11
N SER A 82 12.00 6.50 -8.32
CA SER A 82 12.48 7.41 -7.29
C SER A 82 11.49 7.64 -6.14
N ILE A 83 10.18 7.52 -6.38
CA ILE A 83 9.16 7.63 -5.32
C ILE A 83 9.27 6.45 -4.35
N VAL A 84 9.50 5.25 -4.88
CA VAL A 84 9.65 4.01 -4.10
C VAL A 84 10.97 4.02 -3.34
N GLU A 85 12.05 4.39 -4.02
CA GLU A 85 13.38 4.54 -3.41
C GLU A 85 13.35 5.53 -2.25
N LYS A 86 12.69 6.68 -2.43
CA LYS A 86 12.54 7.71 -1.38
C LYS A 86 11.69 7.21 -0.20
N ALA A 87 10.65 6.42 -0.45
CA ALA A 87 9.89 5.81 0.64
C ALA A 87 10.77 4.82 1.43
N LYS A 88 11.46 3.91 0.72
CA LYS A 88 12.36 2.94 1.37
C LYS A 88 13.49 3.62 2.16
N SER A 89 14.07 4.69 1.65
CA SER A 89 15.14 5.42 2.36
C SER A 89 14.66 6.01 3.68
N GLN A 90 13.39 6.42 3.80
CA GLN A 90 12.83 6.93 5.05
C GLN A 90 12.75 5.86 6.15
N ALA A 91 12.65 4.58 5.79
CA ALA A 91 12.73 3.49 6.76
C ALA A 91 14.18 3.33 7.25
N SER A 92 15.14 3.29 6.32
CA SER A 92 16.58 3.22 6.64
C SER A 92 17.06 4.37 7.52
N ASP A 93 16.64 5.61 7.21
CA ASP A 93 16.98 6.82 7.98
C ASP A 93 16.47 6.76 9.43
N LYS A 94 15.43 5.96 9.68
CA LYS A 94 14.85 5.74 11.01
C LYS A 94 15.39 4.49 11.72
N ASN A 95 16.39 3.80 11.16
CA ASN A 95 16.90 2.50 11.62
C ASN A 95 15.77 1.45 11.77
N LEU A 96 14.81 1.44 10.84
CA LEU A 96 13.70 0.49 10.82
C LEU A 96 13.96 -0.73 9.96
#